data_AF-A0A7W0SJ51-F1
#
_entry.id   AF-A0A7W0SJ51-F1
#
_cell.length_a   1.000
_cell.length_b   1.000
_cell.length_c   1.000
_cell.angle_alpha   90.00
_cell.angle_beta   90.00
_cell.angle_gamma   90.00
#
_symmetry.space_group_name_H-M   'P 1'
#
loop_
_entity.id
_entity.type
_entity.pdbx_description
1 polymer ?
#
loop_
_entity_poly.entity_id
_entity_poly.type
_entity_poly.pdbx_seq_one_letter_code
_entity_poly.pdbx_strand_id
1 'polypeptide(L)'
;MDAAEWDRVTRVNIRSVWLCTRAASAPMRAANKGSIVNLSSNTVTFGMPNLLHYVASKAAVIGMTRSMAHELGPFGITVNAVAPGLVTTEITKEWVSEDYRRQVAEGQCINSPILPADIAKTVAFLCGPDARMITGQTVLVNGGATMGPV
;
A
#
# COMPACT_ATOMS: atom_id res chain seq x y z
N MET A 1 -20.96 -11.23 -1.05
CA MET A 1 -20.32 -10.60 0.12
C MET A 1 -21.35 -10.47 1.21
N ASP A 2 -21.13 -11.14 2.34
CA ASP A 2 -21.94 -10.99 3.54
C ASP A 2 -21.28 -10.00 4.52
N ALA A 3 -21.96 -9.69 5.61
CA ALA A 3 -21.45 -8.78 6.63
C ALA A 3 -20.20 -9.33 7.35
N ALA A 4 -20.11 -10.66 7.52
CA ALA A 4 -18.98 -11.28 8.20
C ALA A 4 -17.68 -11.16 7.40
N GLU A 5 -17.76 -11.31 6.08
CA GLU A 5 -16.64 -11.08 5.15
C GLU A 5 -16.19 -9.61 5.19
N TRP A 6 -17.15 -8.67 5.12
CA TRP A 6 -16.87 -7.23 5.23
C TRP A 6 -16.13 -6.89 6.52
N ASP A 7 -16.63 -7.39 7.66
CA ASP A 7 -16.05 -7.13 8.97
C ASP A 7 -14.67 -7.76 9.12
N ARG A 8 -14.47 -8.97 8.57
CA ARG A 8 -13.18 -9.64 8.57
C ARG A 8 -12.14 -8.81 7.82
N VAL A 9 -12.47 -8.36 6.61
CA VAL A 9 -11.53 -7.58 5.78
C VAL A 9 -11.24 -6.23 6.43
N THR A 10 -12.25 -5.54 6.94
CA THR A 10 -12.09 -4.26 7.65
C THR A 10 -11.20 -4.41 8.89
N ARG A 11 -11.43 -5.46 9.69
CA ARG A 11 -10.60 -5.76 10.86
C ARG A 11 -9.14 -6.04 10.48
N VAL A 12 -8.90 -6.76 9.40
CA VAL A 12 -7.53 -7.06 8.95
C VAL A 12 -6.86 -5.85 8.31
N ASN A 13 -7.52 -5.15 7.39
CA ASN A 13 -6.84 -4.14 6.57
C ASN A 13 -6.84 -2.74 7.18
N ILE A 14 -7.81 -2.41 8.04
CA ILE A 14 -7.92 -1.08 8.67
C ILE A 14 -7.45 -1.17 10.12
N ARG A 15 -8.08 -2.03 10.93
CA ARG A 15 -7.81 -2.07 12.38
C ARG A 15 -6.37 -2.50 12.69
N SER A 16 -5.80 -3.44 11.93
CA SER A 16 -4.41 -3.86 12.14
C SER A 16 -3.42 -2.72 11.92
N VAL A 17 -3.62 -1.91 10.87
CA VAL A 17 -2.76 -0.75 10.56
C VAL A 17 -2.77 0.21 11.73
N TRP A 18 -3.97 0.55 12.24
CA TRP A 18 -4.09 1.41 13.42
C TRP A 18 -3.41 0.81 14.66
N LEU A 19 -3.61 -0.48 14.94
CA LEU A 19 -3.02 -1.14 16.10
C LEU A 19 -1.49 -1.16 16.02
N CYS A 20 -0.92 -1.50 14.87
CA CYS A 20 0.52 -1.52 14.63
C CYS A 20 1.12 -0.12 14.74
N THR A 21 0.51 0.89 14.11
CA THR A 21 0.97 2.28 14.22
C THR A 21 0.88 2.78 15.65
N ARG A 22 -0.21 2.49 16.38
CA ARG A 22 -0.35 2.88 17.78
C ARG A 22 0.78 2.29 18.64
N ALA A 23 1.07 1.00 18.48
CA ALA A 23 2.13 0.33 19.24
C ALA A 23 3.53 0.85 18.85
N ALA A 24 3.81 1.02 17.56
CA ALA A 24 5.12 1.44 17.06
C ALA A 24 5.41 2.94 17.29
N SER A 25 4.39 3.79 17.29
CA SER A 25 4.57 5.24 17.39
C SER A 25 5.07 5.69 18.76
N ALA A 26 4.76 4.97 19.85
CA ALA A 26 5.18 5.36 21.20
C ALA A 26 6.72 5.47 21.34
N PRO A 27 7.53 4.43 21.02
CA PRO A 27 8.98 4.55 21.05
C PRO A 27 9.53 5.53 19.99
N MET A 28 8.90 5.65 18.82
CA MET A 28 9.32 6.61 17.79
C MET A 28 9.16 8.06 18.25
N ARG A 29 8.03 8.38 18.94
CA ARG A 29 7.78 9.70 19.52
C ARG A 29 8.81 10.03 20.60
N ALA A 30 9.15 9.06 21.46
CA ALA A 30 10.19 9.23 22.47
C ALA A 30 11.57 9.51 21.85
N ALA A 31 11.86 8.91 20.69
CA ALA A 31 13.11 9.13 19.96
C ALA A 31 13.11 10.37 19.04
N ASN A 32 11.97 11.07 18.88
CA ASN A 32 11.75 12.12 17.88
C ASN A 32 12.24 11.75 16.46
N LYS A 33 12.06 10.47 16.10
CA LYS A 33 12.48 9.94 14.81
C LYS A 33 11.73 8.65 14.50
N GLY A 34 11.27 8.51 13.28
CA GLY A 34 10.70 7.25 12.79
C GLY A 34 10.24 7.32 11.35
N SER A 35 9.88 6.18 10.80
CA SER A 35 9.18 6.08 9.52
C SER A 35 8.17 4.93 9.62
N ILE A 36 6.97 5.17 9.08
CA ILE A 36 5.89 4.18 8.98
C ILE A 36 5.50 4.09 7.50
N VAL A 37 5.52 2.88 6.96
CA VAL A 37 5.07 2.61 5.59
C VAL A 37 3.92 1.62 5.61
N ASN A 38 2.75 2.08 5.20
CA ASN A 38 1.53 1.27 5.10
C ASN A 38 1.38 0.68 3.70
N LEU A 39 0.79 -0.51 3.57
CA LEU A 39 0.51 -1.10 2.25
C LEU A 39 -0.97 -0.90 1.86
N SER A 40 -1.19 -0.03 0.88
CA SER A 40 -2.47 0.15 0.19
C SER A 40 -2.56 -0.77 -1.04
N SER A 41 -3.16 -0.33 -2.15
CA SER A 41 -3.27 -1.03 -3.42
C SER A 41 -3.60 -0.08 -4.56
N ASN A 42 -3.08 -0.34 -5.77
CA ASN A 42 -3.46 0.41 -6.97
C ASN A 42 -4.95 0.27 -7.32
N THR A 43 -5.62 -0.81 -6.88
CA THR A 43 -7.06 -1.05 -7.12
C THR A 43 -7.94 0.09 -6.61
N VAL A 44 -7.45 0.92 -5.68
CA VAL A 44 -8.15 2.12 -5.22
C VAL A 44 -8.37 3.14 -6.34
N THR A 45 -7.54 3.16 -7.38
CA THR A 45 -7.65 4.17 -8.45
C THR A 45 -8.63 3.82 -9.56
N PHE A 46 -9.01 2.55 -9.70
CA PHE A 46 -9.91 2.08 -10.76
C PHE A 46 -11.07 1.20 -10.26
N GLY A 47 -11.03 0.74 -9.01
CA GLY A 47 -11.98 -0.23 -8.46
C GLY A 47 -11.80 -1.63 -9.07
N MET A 48 -12.32 -2.66 -8.40
CA MET A 48 -12.28 -4.02 -8.94
C MET A 48 -13.60 -4.74 -8.62
N PRO A 49 -14.32 -5.29 -9.62
CA PRO A 49 -15.53 -6.06 -9.38
C PRO A 49 -15.32 -7.14 -8.33
N ASN A 50 -16.35 -7.37 -7.51
CA ASN A 50 -16.35 -8.34 -6.40
C ASN A 50 -15.36 -8.07 -5.24
N LEU A 51 -14.58 -6.98 -5.29
CA LEU A 51 -13.61 -6.62 -4.25
C LEU A 51 -13.96 -5.33 -3.50
N LEU A 52 -15.25 -4.94 -3.44
CA LEU A 52 -15.68 -3.69 -2.79
C LEU A 52 -15.10 -3.52 -1.37
N HIS A 53 -15.23 -4.54 -0.52
CA HIS A 53 -14.69 -4.55 0.85
C HIS A 53 -13.17 -4.34 0.89
N TYR A 54 -12.44 -5.00 -0.02
CA TYR A 54 -11.00 -4.87 -0.13
C TYR A 54 -10.59 -3.47 -0.59
N VAL A 55 -11.17 -2.98 -1.70
CA VAL A 55 -10.87 -1.65 -2.26
C VAL A 55 -11.19 -0.56 -1.25
N ALA A 56 -12.37 -0.61 -0.60
CA ALA A 56 -12.73 0.32 0.46
C ALA A 56 -11.72 0.29 1.62
N SER A 57 -11.32 -0.90 2.05
CA SER A 57 -10.33 -1.04 3.13
C SER A 57 -8.95 -0.48 2.77
N LYS A 58 -8.50 -0.64 1.53
CA LYS A 58 -7.22 -0.11 1.05
C LYS A 58 -7.27 1.40 0.82
N ALA A 59 -8.44 1.94 0.45
CA ALA A 59 -8.67 3.39 0.38
C ALA A 59 -8.62 4.04 1.77
N ALA A 60 -9.20 3.39 2.79
CA ALA A 60 -9.10 3.85 4.17
C ALA A 60 -7.64 3.96 4.64
N VAL A 61 -6.77 3.02 4.26
CA VAL A 61 -5.33 3.08 4.58
C VAL A 61 -4.67 4.37 4.04
N ILE A 62 -5.09 4.87 2.87
CA ILE A 62 -4.58 6.15 2.33
C ILE A 62 -5.01 7.32 3.22
N GLY A 63 -6.29 7.36 3.61
CA GLY A 63 -6.81 8.38 4.53
C GLY A 63 -6.11 8.35 5.88
N MET A 64 -5.95 7.16 6.46
CA MET A 64 -5.21 6.94 7.71
C MET A 64 -3.77 7.43 7.62
N THR A 65 -3.08 7.12 6.52
CA THR A 65 -1.69 7.54 6.26
C THR A 65 -1.56 9.06 6.31
N ARG A 66 -2.49 9.79 5.69
CA ARG A 66 -2.50 11.26 5.70
C ARG A 66 -2.76 11.85 7.08
N SER A 67 -3.74 11.31 7.81
CA SER A 67 -4.02 11.75 9.19
C SER A 67 -2.82 11.52 10.10
N MET A 68 -2.27 10.30 10.07
CA MET A 68 -1.12 9.91 10.87
C MET A 68 0.13 10.74 10.54
N ALA A 69 0.34 11.11 9.27
CA ALA A 69 1.43 12.00 8.87
C ALA A 69 1.35 13.37 9.57
N HIS A 70 0.15 13.96 9.68
CA HIS A 70 -0.06 15.20 10.43
C HIS A 70 0.14 15.01 11.94
N GLU A 71 -0.38 13.91 12.50
CA GLU A 71 -0.34 13.64 13.95
C GLU A 71 1.05 13.24 14.47
N LEU A 72 1.87 12.62 13.62
CA LEU A 72 3.20 12.10 13.95
C LEU A 72 4.34 12.98 13.43
N GLY A 73 4.09 13.83 12.43
CA GLY A 73 5.06 14.76 11.86
C GLY A 73 5.79 15.65 12.89
N PRO A 74 5.11 16.24 13.91
CA PRO A 74 5.77 17.02 14.95
C PRO A 74 6.87 16.28 15.74
N PHE A 75 6.88 14.95 15.67
CA PHE A 75 7.85 14.09 16.34
C PHE A 75 8.94 13.57 15.37
N GLY A 76 9.09 14.17 14.18
CA GLY A 76 10.08 13.73 13.19
C GLY A 76 9.78 12.35 12.60
N ILE A 77 8.51 11.93 12.59
CA ILE A 77 8.08 10.63 12.06
C ILE A 77 7.40 10.85 10.71
N THR A 78 7.91 10.20 9.66
CA THR A 78 7.23 10.16 8.36
C THR A 78 6.22 9.02 8.30
N VAL A 79 5.10 9.23 7.61
CA VAL A 79 4.08 8.20 7.40
C VAL A 79 3.66 8.22 5.94
N ASN A 80 3.94 7.14 5.21
CA ASN A 80 3.60 7.02 3.79
C ASN A 80 2.87 5.71 3.51
N ALA A 81 2.27 5.61 2.34
CA ALA A 81 1.70 4.39 1.82
C ALA A 81 2.40 3.98 0.52
N VAL A 82 2.56 2.68 0.32
CA VAL A 82 2.89 2.09 -0.97
C VAL A 82 1.65 1.38 -1.51
N ALA A 83 1.32 1.62 -2.77
CA ALA A 83 0.19 1.04 -3.47
C ALA A 83 0.69 0.16 -4.63
N PRO A 84 0.88 -1.15 -4.39
CA PRO A 84 1.37 -2.07 -5.40
C PRO A 84 0.38 -2.29 -6.55
N GLY A 85 0.93 -2.61 -7.72
CA GLY A 85 0.20 -3.29 -8.80
C GLY A 85 0.05 -4.79 -8.57
N LEU A 86 -0.09 -5.57 -9.65
CA LEU A 86 -0.14 -7.04 -9.57
C LEU A 86 1.27 -7.60 -9.35
N VAL A 87 1.63 -7.83 -8.09
CA VAL A 87 2.95 -8.33 -7.70
C VAL A 87 3.00 -9.85 -7.87
N THR A 88 4.05 -10.35 -8.52
CA THR A 88 4.29 -11.78 -8.71
C THR A 88 4.76 -12.44 -7.42
N THR A 89 3.80 -12.96 -6.66
CA THR A 89 3.97 -13.74 -5.43
C THR A 89 3.44 -15.16 -5.61
N GLU A 90 3.75 -16.07 -4.69
CA GLU A 90 3.20 -17.44 -4.71
C GLU A 90 1.67 -17.44 -4.70
N ILE A 91 1.04 -16.57 -3.90
CA ILE A 91 -0.42 -16.39 -3.89
C ILE A 91 -0.93 -15.97 -5.27
N THR A 92 -0.34 -14.93 -5.89
CA THR A 92 -0.84 -14.52 -7.21
C THR A 92 -0.58 -15.55 -8.30
N LYS A 93 0.45 -16.40 -8.19
CA LYS A 93 0.67 -17.49 -9.14
C LYS A 93 -0.40 -18.58 -9.02
N GLU A 94 -0.88 -18.83 -7.80
CA GLU A 94 -1.94 -19.81 -7.50
C GLU A 94 -3.33 -19.30 -7.90
N TRP A 95 -3.66 -18.05 -7.55
CA TRP A 95 -5.02 -17.51 -7.67
C TRP A 95 -5.27 -16.71 -8.95
N VAL A 96 -4.22 -16.37 -9.70
CA VAL A 96 -4.32 -15.57 -10.93
C VAL A 96 -3.66 -16.30 -12.09
N SER A 97 -4.43 -16.50 -13.17
CA SER A 97 -3.95 -17.22 -14.35
C SER A 97 -2.70 -16.56 -14.94
N GLU A 98 -1.82 -17.38 -15.52
CA GLU A 98 -0.61 -16.91 -16.16
C GLU A 98 -0.91 -15.94 -17.30
N ASP A 99 -1.93 -16.23 -18.11
CA ASP A 99 -2.36 -15.35 -19.19
C ASP A 99 -2.80 -13.98 -18.68
N TYR A 100 -3.56 -13.91 -17.58
CA TYR A 100 -3.97 -12.63 -17.02
C TYR A 100 -2.78 -11.87 -16.43
N ARG A 101 -1.86 -12.55 -15.74
CA ARG A 101 -0.62 -11.93 -15.23
C ARG A 101 0.22 -11.34 -16.37
N ARG A 102 0.33 -12.08 -17.49
CA ARG A 102 1.03 -11.62 -18.69
C ARG A 102 0.35 -10.40 -19.30
N GLN A 103 -0.98 -10.43 -19.47
CA GLN A 103 -1.75 -9.30 -20.00
C GLN A 103 -1.59 -8.04 -19.13
N VAL A 104 -1.61 -8.17 -17.80
CA VAL A 104 -1.39 -7.03 -16.90
C VAL A 104 0.02 -6.47 -17.09
N ALA A 105 1.04 -7.32 -17.19
CA ALA A 105 2.42 -6.88 -17.42
C ALA A 105 2.58 -6.21 -18.80
N GLU A 106 1.92 -6.71 -19.84
CA GLU A 106 1.95 -6.14 -21.20
C GLU A 106 1.18 -4.81 -21.31
N GLY A 107 0.16 -4.61 -20.48
CA GLY A 107 -0.64 -3.38 -20.43
C GLY A 107 -0.07 -2.28 -19.52
N GLN A 108 1.04 -2.53 -18.85
CA GLN A 108 1.77 -1.52 -18.09
C GLN A 108 2.50 -0.54 -19.01
N CYS A 109 2.96 0.60 -18.48
CA CYS A 109 3.92 1.45 -19.23
C CYS A 109 5.31 0.82 -19.25
N ILE A 110 5.69 0.16 -18.15
CA ILE A 110 6.88 -0.67 -18.05
C ILE A 110 6.43 -2.12 -18.21
N ASN A 111 6.70 -2.69 -19.40
CA ASN A 111 6.22 -4.01 -19.81
C ASN A 111 6.96 -5.16 -19.12
N SER A 112 6.86 -5.24 -17.79
CA SER A 112 7.54 -6.23 -16.97
C SER A 112 6.67 -6.64 -15.78
N PRO A 113 6.71 -7.92 -15.36
CA PRO A 113 6.11 -8.31 -14.09
C PRO A 113 6.68 -7.49 -12.93
N ILE A 114 5.82 -7.10 -12.00
CA ILE A 114 6.23 -6.47 -10.74
C ILE A 114 6.63 -7.57 -9.77
N LEU A 115 7.80 -7.45 -9.15
CA LEU A 115 8.33 -8.42 -8.20
C LEU A 115 8.24 -7.90 -6.75
N PRO A 116 8.24 -8.80 -5.74
CA PRO A 116 8.28 -8.39 -4.34
C PRO A 116 9.45 -7.46 -4.01
N ALA A 117 10.58 -7.65 -4.70
CA ALA A 117 11.76 -6.81 -4.57
C ALA A 117 11.51 -5.34 -4.95
N ASP A 118 10.62 -5.07 -5.92
CA ASP A 118 10.30 -3.70 -6.33
C ASP A 118 9.56 -2.97 -5.21
N ILE A 119 8.61 -3.65 -4.58
CA ILE A 119 7.87 -3.12 -3.42
C ILE A 119 8.83 -2.93 -2.23
N ALA A 120 9.64 -3.94 -1.93
CA ALA A 120 10.57 -3.91 -0.80
C ALA A 120 11.60 -2.77 -0.92
N LYS A 121 12.14 -2.52 -2.12
CA LYS A 121 13.07 -1.42 -2.37
C LYS A 121 12.41 -0.06 -2.16
N THR A 122 11.17 0.14 -2.61
CA THR A 122 10.44 1.38 -2.34
C THR A 122 10.15 1.58 -0.85
N VAL A 123 9.75 0.52 -0.15
CA VAL A 123 9.55 0.58 1.32
C VAL A 123 10.86 0.93 2.03
N ALA A 124 11.97 0.28 1.67
CA ALA A 124 13.28 0.55 2.25
C ALA A 124 13.72 2.01 2.01
N PHE A 125 13.50 2.54 0.81
CA PHE A 125 13.74 3.96 0.50
C PHE A 125 12.91 4.89 1.39
N LEU A 126 11.60 4.64 1.53
CA LEU A 126 10.71 5.46 2.37
C LEU A 126 11.03 5.37 3.88
N CYS A 127 11.66 4.28 4.31
CA CYS A 127 12.21 4.12 5.66
C CYS A 127 13.61 4.73 5.82
N GLY A 128 14.27 5.09 4.72
CA GLY A 128 15.65 5.59 4.68
C GLY A 128 15.78 7.09 4.98
N PRO A 129 17.01 7.57 5.20
CA PRO A 129 17.29 8.97 5.51
C PRO A 129 16.94 9.94 4.36
N ASP A 130 16.97 9.45 3.12
CA ASP A 130 16.70 10.25 1.92
C ASP A 130 15.21 10.60 1.78
N ALA A 131 14.33 9.86 2.46
CA ALA A 131 12.89 10.10 2.47
C ALA A 131 12.41 10.93 3.67
N ARG A 132 13.31 11.56 4.45
CA ARG A 132 12.94 12.27 5.69
C ARG A 132 11.93 13.42 5.51
N MET A 133 11.79 13.93 4.29
CA MET A 133 10.84 15.00 3.94
C MET A 133 9.64 14.50 3.12
N ILE A 134 9.49 13.19 2.95
CA ILE A 134 8.37 12.58 2.24
C ILE A 134 7.42 12.03 3.31
N THR A 135 6.23 12.62 3.43
CA THR A 135 5.20 12.17 4.37
C THR A 135 3.81 12.42 3.81
N GLY A 136 2.82 11.62 4.23
CA GLY A 136 1.44 11.65 3.75
C GLY A 136 1.25 11.19 2.31
N GLN A 137 2.29 10.67 1.66
CA GLN A 137 2.26 10.28 0.25
C GLN A 137 1.73 8.87 0.06
N THR A 138 1.17 8.63 -1.12
CA THR A 138 0.87 7.27 -1.61
C THR A 138 1.66 7.04 -2.88
N VAL A 139 2.66 6.18 -2.81
CA VAL A 139 3.53 5.85 -3.95
C VAL A 139 2.96 4.64 -4.66
N LEU A 140 2.52 4.82 -5.90
CA LEU A 140 2.11 3.69 -6.75
C LEU A 140 3.34 2.98 -7.28
N VAL A 141 3.44 1.68 -7.03
CA VAL A 141 4.49 0.80 -7.57
C VAL A 141 3.82 -0.25 -8.44
N ASN A 142 3.39 0.20 -9.62
CA ASN A 142 2.47 -0.55 -10.49
C ASN A 142 2.90 -0.58 -11.97
N GLY A 143 4.15 -0.23 -12.28
CA GLY A 143 4.64 -0.20 -13.67
C GLY A 143 3.89 0.76 -14.59
N GLY A 144 3.08 1.70 -14.07
CA GLY A 144 2.24 2.58 -14.87
C GLY A 144 0.90 1.98 -15.30
N ALA A 145 0.48 0.83 -14.74
CA ALA A 145 -0.78 0.15 -15.09
C ALA A 145 -2.05 1.02 -15.02
N THR A 146 -2.01 2.16 -14.33
CA THR A 146 -3.15 3.06 -14.12
C THR A 146 -3.12 4.32 -14.99
N MET A 147 -2.12 4.48 -15.87
CA MET A 147 -1.97 5.67 -16.70
C MET A 147 -2.86 5.67 -17.96
N GLY A 148 -3.61 4.58 -18.21
CA GLY A 148 -4.39 4.38 -19.43
C GLY A 148 -3.51 3.92 -20.60
N PRO A 149 -4.12 3.47 -21.72
CA PRO A 149 -3.36 3.16 -22.93
C PRO A 149 -2.76 4.45 -23.53
N VAL A 150 -1.64 4.30 -24.23
CA VAL A 150 -1.23 5.25 -25.28
C VAL A 150 -2.15 5.16 -26.49
#